data_AF-A0A7X0HPV7-F1
#
_entry.id   AF-A0A7X0HPV7-F1
#
_cell.length_a   1.000
_cell.length_b   1.000
_cell.length_c   1.000
_cell.angle_alpha   90.00
_cell.angle_beta   90.00
_cell.angle_gamma   90.00
#
_symmetry.space_group_name_H-M   'P 1'
#
loop_
_entity.id
_entity.type
_entity.pdbx_description
1 polymer ?
#
loop_
_entity_poly.entity_id
_entity_poly.type
_entity_poly.pdbx_seq_one_letter_code
_entity_poly.pdbx_strand_id
1 'polypeptide(L)'
;MERKVYLILTDTGTFFTRMIKLYTKKPYNHASLSFDPHFSEIYSFGRKKPRNPFIGGFVKECIYTGLLKQADCAIYSCCISEQQYQKMLHFIKEIEEKKEQYRYNFLGLLAIPFHKTVHREHAYFCSQFVAAVLTEGNVIQCSKQLSHMTPHDLQQVASFHLLYQGTVEGFIKKNSLMRKVRTEMKTHAALGKLRQKIASACVFFFWY
;
A
#
# COMPACT_ATOMS: atom_id res chain seq x y z
N MET A 1 2.02 -19.29 -7.79
CA MET A 1 1.98 -17.87 -8.19
C MET A 1 2.86 -17.10 -7.24
N GLU A 2 3.71 -16.20 -7.75
CA GLU A 2 4.45 -15.27 -6.89
C GLU A 2 3.46 -14.24 -6.32
N ARG A 3 3.31 -14.21 -5.00
CA ARG A 3 2.51 -13.21 -4.29
C ARG A 3 3.38 -12.01 -3.99
N LYS A 4 2.76 -10.83 -3.95
CA LYS A 4 3.43 -9.58 -3.56
C LYS A 4 2.61 -8.85 -2.52
N VAL A 5 3.31 -8.21 -1.59
CA VAL A 5 2.76 -7.16 -0.76
C VAL A 5 3.35 -5.83 -1.22
N TYR A 6 2.51 -4.80 -1.21
CA TYR A 6 2.88 -3.46 -1.57
C TYR A 6 2.79 -2.55 -0.35
N LEU A 7 3.86 -1.82 -0.09
CA LEU A 7 3.90 -0.75 0.90
C LEU A 7 3.69 0.57 0.18
N ILE A 8 2.64 1.30 0.56
CA ILE A 8 2.30 2.59 -0.01
C ILE A 8 2.47 3.65 1.07
N LEU A 9 3.49 4.49 0.89
CA LEU A 9 3.75 5.65 1.73
C LEU A 9 3.21 6.89 1.03
N THR A 10 2.38 7.68 1.71
CA THR A 10 1.80 8.90 1.13
C THR A 10 1.94 10.12 2.02
N ASP A 11 1.86 11.28 1.38
CA ASP A 11 1.74 12.58 2.01
C ASP A 11 0.36 13.17 1.70
N THR A 12 -0.56 13.07 2.65
CA THR A 12 -1.97 13.45 2.45
C THR A 12 -2.26 14.92 2.73
N GLY A 13 -1.25 15.73 3.09
CA GLY A 13 -1.35 17.20 3.18
C GLY A 13 -2.39 17.78 4.15
N THR A 14 -3.09 16.98 4.96
CA THR A 14 -4.17 17.50 5.84
C THR A 14 -3.64 18.47 6.90
N PHE A 15 -4.42 19.44 7.41
CA PHE A 15 -3.95 20.45 8.41
C PHE A 15 -3.17 19.87 9.61
N PHE A 16 -3.50 18.65 10.03
CA PHE A 16 -2.79 17.89 11.06
C PHE A 16 -1.35 17.50 10.65
N THR A 17 -1.13 17.22 9.36
CA THR A 17 0.19 16.97 8.78
C THR A 17 1.10 18.20 8.81
N ARG A 18 0.58 19.44 8.80
CA ARG A 18 1.42 20.65 8.98
C ARG A 18 1.99 20.73 10.40
N MET A 19 1.22 20.33 11.43
CA MET A 19 1.71 20.32 12.81
C MET A 19 2.73 19.21 13.07
N ILE A 20 2.54 18.01 12.52
CA ILE A 20 3.53 16.92 12.65
C ILE A 20 4.76 17.16 11.75
N LYS A 21 4.60 17.68 10.52
CA LYS A 21 5.71 17.99 9.60
C LYS A 21 6.67 19.04 10.16
N LEU A 22 6.17 20.01 10.92
CA LEU A 22 7.02 20.98 11.61
C LEU A 22 7.97 20.29 12.62
N TYR A 23 7.58 19.12 13.13
CA TYR A 23 8.37 18.36 14.10
C TYR A 23 9.23 17.25 13.47
N THR A 24 8.75 16.58 12.41
CA THR A 24 9.43 15.38 11.87
C THR A 24 10.26 15.61 10.60
N LYS A 25 10.04 16.69 9.82
CA LYS A 25 10.75 16.98 8.55
C LYS A 25 10.84 15.80 7.54
N LYS A 26 10.02 14.76 7.70
CA LYS A 26 10.03 13.56 6.83
C LYS A 26 8.98 13.68 5.72
N PRO A 27 9.23 13.12 4.51
CA PRO A 27 8.40 13.36 3.33
C PRO A 27 7.02 12.69 3.39
N TYR A 28 6.88 11.55 4.06
CA TYR A 28 5.63 10.78 4.10
C TYR A 28 5.06 10.71 5.53
N ASN A 29 3.75 10.88 5.67
CA ASN A 29 3.04 10.90 6.96
C ASN A 29 1.97 9.83 7.09
N HIS A 30 1.72 9.08 6.03
CA HIS A 30 0.78 7.96 6.02
C HIS A 30 1.45 6.72 5.44
N ALA A 31 1.12 5.56 6.01
CA ALA A 31 1.59 4.26 5.57
C ALA A 31 0.41 3.30 5.41
N SER A 32 0.46 2.47 4.38
CA SER A 32 -0.61 1.53 4.07
C SER A 32 -0.09 0.32 3.31
N LEU A 33 -0.87 -0.76 3.30
CA LEU A 33 -0.52 -2.02 2.64
C LEU A 33 -1.57 -2.42 1.61
N SER A 34 -1.13 -3.08 0.54
CA SER A 34 -2.03 -3.75 -0.40
C SER A 34 -1.44 -5.09 -0.84
N PHE A 35 -2.29 -6.05 -1.17
CA PHE A 35 -1.88 -7.27 -1.88
C PHE A 35 -2.33 -7.27 -3.35
N ASP A 36 -3.03 -6.21 -3.76
CA ASP A 36 -3.55 -6.05 -5.12
C ASP A 36 -2.62 -5.12 -5.92
N PRO A 37 -2.05 -5.56 -7.06
CA PRO A 37 -1.25 -4.70 -7.94
C PRO A 37 -2.05 -3.55 -8.56
N HIS A 38 -3.39 -3.58 -8.50
CA HIS A 38 -4.26 -2.50 -8.96
C HIS A 38 -4.61 -1.49 -7.88
N PHE A 39 -4.21 -1.74 -6.62
CA PHE A 39 -4.41 -0.85 -5.48
C PHE A 39 -5.88 -0.43 -5.30
N SER A 40 -6.79 -1.34 -5.63
CA SER A 40 -8.24 -1.15 -5.43
C SER A 40 -8.65 -1.35 -3.96
N GLU A 41 -7.89 -2.18 -3.24
CA GLU A 41 -8.03 -2.40 -1.81
C GLU A 41 -6.69 -2.13 -1.11
N ILE A 42 -6.64 -1.04 -0.35
CA ILE A 42 -5.50 -0.62 0.47
C ILE A 42 -5.93 -0.63 1.92
N TYR A 43 -5.20 -1.35 2.77
CA TYR A 43 -5.44 -1.45 4.20
C TYR A 43 -4.61 -0.43 4.96
N SER A 44 -5.25 0.35 5.83
CA SER A 44 -4.56 1.24 6.74
C SER A 44 -5.39 1.54 8.00
N PHE A 45 -4.79 2.25 8.94
CA PHE A 45 -5.48 2.94 10.01
C PHE A 45 -5.52 4.43 9.73
N GLY A 46 -6.71 5.01 9.70
CA GLY A 46 -6.90 6.39 9.29
C GLY A 46 -8.20 6.96 9.80
N ARG A 47 -8.55 8.16 9.30
CA ARG A 47 -9.81 8.80 9.63
C ARG A 47 -10.95 8.07 8.92
N LYS A 48 -11.98 7.62 9.65
CA LYS A 48 -13.20 7.06 9.05
C LYS A 48 -14.07 8.17 8.42
N LYS A 49 -13.95 9.41 8.89
CA LYS A 49 -14.61 10.58 8.31
C LYS A 49 -13.56 11.64 7.96
N PRO A 50 -13.37 12.01 6.67
CA PRO A 50 -12.33 12.96 6.25
C PRO A 50 -12.38 14.31 7.00
N ARG A 51 -13.59 14.78 7.31
CA ARG A 51 -13.87 16.05 8.00
C ARG A 51 -13.82 15.97 9.53
N ASN A 52 -13.80 14.78 10.11
CA ASN A 52 -13.75 14.62 11.57
C ASN A 52 -12.44 13.90 11.94
N PRO A 53 -11.42 14.63 12.43
CA PRO A 53 -10.16 14.02 12.82
C PRO A 53 -10.33 13.10 14.03
N PHE A 54 -11.41 13.26 14.81
CA PHE A 54 -11.63 12.55 16.05
C PHE A 54 -12.15 11.11 15.90
N ILE A 55 -12.59 10.72 14.69
CA ILE A 55 -13.14 9.39 14.41
C ILE A 55 -12.18 8.65 13.47
N GLY A 56 -11.32 7.83 14.05
CA GLY A 56 -10.34 6.99 13.34
C GLY A 56 -10.55 5.49 13.55
N GLY A 57 -9.86 4.68 12.76
CA GLY A 57 -9.80 3.22 12.92
C GLY A 57 -9.31 2.53 11.64
N PHE A 58 -9.47 1.21 11.57
CA PHE A 58 -9.20 0.44 10.36
C PHE A 58 -10.06 0.95 9.20
N VAL A 59 -9.42 1.17 8.05
CA VAL A 59 -10.04 1.65 6.82
C VAL A 59 -9.52 0.85 5.62
N LYS A 60 -10.42 0.68 4.64
CA LYS A 60 -10.07 0.22 3.31
C LYS A 60 -10.16 1.39 2.37
N GLU A 61 -9.02 1.75 1.79
CA GLU A 61 -8.88 2.88 0.89
C GLU A 61 -8.67 2.38 -0.54
N CYS A 62 -8.81 3.28 -1.50
CA CYS A 62 -8.64 3.00 -2.92
C CYS A 62 -7.77 4.10 -3.52
N ILE A 63 -6.75 3.74 -4.29
CA ILE A 63 -5.79 4.70 -4.84
C ILE A 63 -6.44 5.73 -5.78
N TYR A 64 -7.59 5.36 -6.38
CA TYR A 64 -8.29 6.17 -7.38
C TYR A 64 -9.24 7.21 -6.77
N THR A 65 -9.42 7.24 -5.44
CA THR A 65 -10.41 8.09 -4.77
C THR A 65 -9.84 8.80 -3.54
N GLY A 66 -10.59 9.77 -3.03
CA GLY A 66 -10.30 10.43 -1.76
C GLY A 66 -8.97 11.20 -1.73
N LEU A 67 -8.38 11.29 -0.53
CA LEU A 67 -7.16 12.05 -0.26
C LEU A 67 -5.92 11.41 -0.90
N LEU A 68 -5.91 10.09 -1.10
CA LEU A 68 -4.78 9.39 -1.70
C LEU A 68 -4.54 9.83 -3.15
N LYS A 69 -5.60 10.07 -3.92
CA LYS A 69 -5.47 10.42 -5.35
C LYS A 69 -4.58 11.65 -5.59
N GLN A 70 -4.64 12.63 -4.70
CA GLN A 70 -3.94 13.90 -4.82
C GLN A 70 -2.59 13.91 -4.07
N ALA A 71 -2.23 12.82 -3.42
CA ALA A 71 -1.05 12.74 -2.57
C ALA A 71 0.23 12.48 -3.40
N ASP A 72 1.35 12.96 -2.88
CA ASP A 72 2.65 12.40 -3.22
C ASP A 72 2.81 11.04 -2.57
N CYS A 73 3.43 10.10 -3.27
CA CYS A 73 3.62 8.74 -2.83
C CYS A 73 4.99 8.15 -3.17
N ALA A 74 5.34 7.13 -2.40
CA ALA A 74 6.31 6.11 -2.77
C ALA A 74 5.68 4.73 -2.60
N ILE A 75 5.75 3.93 -3.65
CA ILE A 75 5.19 2.57 -3.70
C ILE A 75 6.35 1.60 -3.75
N TYR A 76 6.38 0.67 -2.80
CA TYR A 76 7.36 -0.40 -2.73
C TYR A 76 6.67 -1.75 -2.89
N SER A 77 7.40 -2.76 -3.33
CA SER A 77 6.93 -4.15 -3.33
C SER A 77 7.93 -5.12 -2.73
N CYS A 78 7.39 -6.16 -2.12
CA CYS A 78 8.15 -7.31 -1.62
C CYS A 78 7.48 -8.59 -2.14
N CYS A 79 8.27 -9.54 -2.65
CA CYS A 79 7.80 -10.88 -2.97
C CYS A 79 7.61 -11.66 -1.68
N ILE A 80 6.48 -12.35 -1.55
CA ILE A 80 6.11 -13.10 -0.35
C ILE A 80 5.65 -14.50 -0.72
N SER A 81 5.83 -15.45 0.20
CA SER A 81 5.27 -16.79 0.06
C SER A 81 3.75 -16.77 0.25
N GLU A 82 3.07 -17.81 -0.21
CA GLU A 82 1.64 -17.97 0.05
C GLU A 82 1.36 -18.03 1.55
N GLN A 83 2.23 -18.66 2.34
CA GLN A 83 2.09 -18.73 3.80
C GLN A 83 2.16 -17.34 4.45
N GLN A 84 3.13 -16.50 4.04
CA GLN A 84 3.25 -15.13 4.56
C GLN A 84 2.02 -14.30 4.18
N TYR A 85 1.54 -14.43 2.94
CA TYR A 85 0.31 -13.79 2.48
C TYR A 85 -0.90 -14.17 3.34
N GLN A 86 -1.12 -15.47 3.58
CA GLN A 86 -2.26 -15.94 4.36
C GLN A 86 -2.20 -15.47 5.82
N LYS A 87 -1.01 -15.47 6.45
CA LYS A 87 -0.82 -14.94 7.81
C LYS A 87 -1.19 -13.47 7.89
N MET A 88 -0.65 -12.64 6.99
CA MET A 88 -0.95 -11.21 6.98
C MET A 88 -2.43 -10.94 6.72
N LEU A 89 -3.04 -11.64 5.77
CA LEU A 89 -4.45 -11.47 5.45
C LEU A 89 -5.36 -11.91 6.59
N HIS A 90 -5.04 -13.00 7.27
CA HIS A 90 -5.76 -13.46 8.45
C HIS A 90 -5.72 -12.40 9.56
N PHE A 91 -4.53 -11.89 9.89
CA PHE A 91 -4.37 -10.84 10.90
C PHE A 91 -5.15 -9.56 10.55
N ILE A 92 -5.14 -9.14 9.27
CA ILE A 92 -5.94 -8.01 8.81
C ILE A 92 -7.44 -8.27 9.01
N LYS A 93 -7.92 -9.47 8.71
CA LYS A 93 -9.33 -9.84 8.89
C LYS A 93 -9.74 -9.85 10.35
N GLU A 94 -8.90 -10.37 11.25
CA GLU A 94 -9.18 -10.32 12.70
C GLU A 94 -9.34 -8.87 13.20
N ILE A 95 -8.49 -7.96 12.71
CA ILE A 95 -8.59 -6.53 13.01
C ILE A 95 -9.87 -5.92 12.41
N GLU A 96 -10.21 -6.29 11.18
CA GLU A 96 -11.42 -5.84 10.50
C GLU A 96 -12.70 -6.31 11.20
N GLU A 97 -12.76 -7.56 11.65
CA GLU A 97 -13.91 -8.12 12.38
C GLU A 97 -14.11 -7.41 13.73
N LYS A 98 -13.01 -7.05 14.38
CA LYS A 98 -13.01 -6.28 15.64
C LYS A 98 -13.05 -4.76 15.42
N LYS A 99 -13.30 -4.26 14.21
CA LYS A 99 -13.28 -2.81 13.87
C LYS A 99 -14.23 -1.93 14.69
N GLU A 100 -15.27 -2.52 15.27
CA GLU A 100 -16.22 -1.85 16.17
C GLU A 100 -15.72 -1.79 17.62
N GLN A 101 -14.76 -2.63 18.01
CA GLN A 101 -14.04 -2.56 19.29
C GLN A 101 -12.88 -1.54 19.21
N TYR A 102 -12.27 -1.37 18.03
CA TYR A 102 -11.26 -0.34 17.77
C TYR A 102 -11.86 1.05 17.49
N ARG A 103 -12.69 1.58 18.41
CA ARG A 103 -13.20 2.96 18.32
C ARG A 103 -12.15 3.94 18.85
N TYR A 104 -11.51 4.66 17.94
CA TYR A 104 -10.58 5.72 18.28
C TYR A 104 -11.34 6.93 18.84
N ASN A 105 -11.19 7.18 20.15
CA ASN A 105 -11.56 8.46 20.77
C ASN A 105 -10.29 9.33 20.82
N PHE A 106 -10.18 10.27 19.88
CA PHE A 106 -9.07 11.21 19.69
C PHE A 106 -8.86 12.22 20.84
N LEU A 107 -9.52 12.04 21.99
CA LEU A 107 -9.20 12.75 23.23
C LEU A 107 -7.74 12.55 23.68
N GLY A 108 -7.07 11.48 23.23
CA GLY A 108 -5.63 11.29 23.46
C GLY A 108 -4.72 12.24 22.68
N LEU A 109 -5.25 12.91 21.65
CA LEU A 109 -4.46 13.70 20.71
C LEU A 109 -4.27 15.16 21.16
N LEU A 110 -5.05 15.62 22.14
CA LEU A 110 -4.83 16.87 22.88
C LEU A 110 -3.72 16.76 23.94
N ALA A 111 -3.17 15.57 24.20
CA ALA A 111 -2.08 15.36 25.16
C ALA A 111 -0.66 15.42 24.54
N ILE A 112 -0.56 15.55 23.21
CA ILE A 112 0.72 15.59 22.48
C ILE A 112 1.62 16.79 22.87
N PRO A 113 1.14 18.01 23.19
CA PRO A 113 2.05 19.07 23.62
C PRO A 113 2.64 18.84 25.04
N PHE A 114 2.25 17.79 25.76
CA PHE A 114 2.65 17.55 27.16
C PHE A 114 3.71 16.47 27.38
N HIS A 115 4.49 16.06 26.36
CA HIS A 115 5.63 15.13 26.53
C HIS A 115 5.30 13.78 27.22
N LYS A 116 4.02 13.39 27.27
CA LYS A 116 3.62 12.07 27.73
C LYS A 116 3.39 11.18 26.52
N THR A 117 4.28 10.21 26.32
CA THR A 117 4.02 9.01 25.51
C THR A 117 2.85 8.27 26.14
N VAL A 118 1.62 8.62 25.74
CA VAL A 118 0.43 7.94 26.22
C VAL A 118 0.33 6.61 25.46
N HIS A 119 0.89 5.55 26.05
CA HIS A 119 0.53 4.19 25.70
C HIS A 119 -0.99 4.06 25.86
N ARG A 120 -1.72 3.90 24.75
CA ARG A 120 -3.15 3.57 24.79
C ARG A 120 -3.36 2.23 24.11
N GLU A 121 -3.89 1.30 24.89
CA GLU A 121 -4.41 0.05 24.37
C GLU A 121 -5.45 0.37 23.30
N HIS A 122 -5.33 -0.28 22.14
CA HIS A 122 -6.29 -0.25 21.03
C HIS A 122 -6.27 0.99 20.10
N ALA A 123 -5.18 1.77 20.11
CA ALA A 123 -4.94 2.83 19.13
C ALA A 123 -3.72 2.50 18.23
N TYR A 124 -3.97 2.01 17.01
CA TYR A 124 -2.91 1.80 16.02
C TYR A 124 -2.66 3.08 15.21
N PHE A 125 -1.42 3.55 15.19
CA PHE A 125 -0.96 4.45 14.12
C PHE A 125 -0.87 3.69 12.80
N CYS A 126 -0.99 4.39 11.66
CA CYS A 126 -0.92 3.76 10.33
C CYS A 126 0.38 2.96 10.14
N SER A 127 1.52 3.51 10.57
CA SER A 127 2.82 2.84 10.53
C SER A 127 2.94 1.68 11.51
N GLN A 128 2.34 1.78 12.70
CA GLN A 128 2.29 0.68 13.67
C GLN A 128 1.48 -0.49 13.11
N PHE A 129 0.32 -0.22 12.51
CA PHE A 129 -0.51 -1.25 11.88
C PHE A 129 0.25 -1.96 10.77
N VAL A 130 0.85 -1.20 9.85
CA VAL A 130 1.65 -1.76 8.75
C VAL A 130 2.79 -2.62 9.29
N ALA A 131 3.52 -2.13 10.31
CA ALA A 131 4.61 -2.88 10.92
C ALA A 131 4.11 -4.16 11.60
N ALA A 132 2.96 -4.12 12.29
CA ALA A 132 2.34 -5.28 12.92
C ALA A 132 1.98 -6.34 11.88
N VAL A 133 1.27 -5.96 10.81
CA VAL A 133 0.92 -6.87 9.71
C VAL A 133 2.17 -7.54 9.13
N LEU A 134 3.20 -6.76 8.81
CA LEU A 134 4.43 -7.30 8.22
C LEU A 134 5.21 -8.20 9.19
N THR A 135 5.15 -7.93 10.50
CA THR A 135 5.79 -8.75 11.53
C THR A 135 5.04 -10.07 11.71
N GLU A 136 3.71 -10.05 11.81
CA GLU A 136 2.86 -11.27 11.85
C GLU A 136 3.02 -12.13 10.59
N GLY A 137 3.19 -11.46 9.45
CA GLY A 137 3.51 -12.08 8.18
C GLY A 137 4.92 -12.67 8.08
N ASN A 138 5.79 -12.50 9.08
CA ASN A 138 7.22 -12.82 9.02
C ASN A 138 7.91 -12.22 7.78
N VAL A 139 7.50 -11.01 7.35
CA VAL A 139 8.13 -10.27 6.24
C VAL A 139 9.25 -9.37 6.76
N ILE A 140 9.10 -8.87 7.99
CA ILE A 140 10.10 -8.03 8.67
C ILE A 140 10.31 -8.54 10.10
N GLN A 141 11.47 -8.22 10.65
CA GLN A 141 11.74 -8.29 12.08
C GLN A 141 11.96 -6.87 12.60
N CYS A 142 11.11 -6.43 13.52
CA CYS A 142 11.24 -5.10 14.12
C CYS A 142 12.20 -5.17 15.31
N SER A 143 13.31 -4.46 15.25
CA SER A 143 14.23 -4.28 16.39
C SER A 143 13.69 -3.29 17.44
N LYS A 144 12.62 -2.57 17.11
CA LYS A 144 11.98 -1.57 17.96
C LYS A 144 10.51 -1.90 18.18
N GLN A 145 9.95 -1.34 19.26
CA GLN A 145 8.53 -1.45 19.54
C GLN A 145 7.69 -0.92 18.38
N LEU A 146 6.64 -1.67 18.00
CA LEU A 146 5.78 -1.35 16.86
C LEU A 146 5.13 0.03 16.99
N SER A 147 4.81 0.46 18.21
CA SER A 147 4.27 1.80 18.53
C SER A 147 5.22 2.94 18.16
N HIS A 148 6.53 2.68 18.03
CA HIS A 148 7.55 3.65 17.64
C HIS A 148 7.94 3.53 16.17
N MET A 149 7.27 2.67 15.40
CA MET A 149 7.47 2.57 13.95
C MET A 149 6.91 3.81 13.25
N THR A 150 7.72 4.43 12.39
CA THR A 150 7.32 5.54 11.52
C THR A 150 7.29 5.07 10.07
N PRO A 151 6.59 5.80 9.18
CA PRO A 151 6.63 5.53 7.73
C PRO A 151 8.06 5.48 7.17
N HIS A 152 8.97 6.29 7.70
CA HIS A 152 10.36 6.34 7.27
C HIS A 152 11.14 5.07 7.64
N ASP A 153 10.86 4.43 8.78
CA ASP A 153 11.51 3.17 9.13
C ASP A 153 11.06 2.04 8.22
N LEU A 154 9.76 2.02 7.88
CA LEU A 154 9.20 1.07 6.91
C LEU A 154 9.82 1.24 5.53
N GLN A 155 10.18 2.48 5.15
CA GLN A 155 10.89 2.80 3.92
C GLN A 155 12.29 2.17 3.85
N GLN A 156 12.94 1.94 4.99
CA GLN A 156 14.31 1.42 5.06
C GLN A 156 14.39 -0.11 5.14
N VAL A 157 13.25 -0.80 5.11
CA VAL A 157 13.21 -2.25 5.14
C VAL A 157 13.80 -2.82 3.86
N ALA A 158 14.89 -3.59 3.98
CA ALA A 158 15.66 -4.10 2.84
C ALA A 158 14.88 -5.03 1.90
N SER A 159 13.85 -5.73 2.39
CA SER A 159 13.02 -6.63 1.58
C SER A 159 12.06 -5.91 0.63
N PHE A 160 11.91 -4.58 0.76
CA PHE A 160 11.06 -3.77 -0.08
C PHE A 160 11.86 -3.06 -1.17
N HIS A 161 11.42 -3.22 -2.42
CA HIS A 161 12.00 -2.55 -3.57
C HIS A 161 11.08 -1.42 -4.05
N LEU A 162 11.65 -0.24 -4.30
CA LEU A 162 10.92 0.90 -4.83
C LEU A 162 10.40 0.59 -6.24
N LEU A 163 9.09 0.68 -6.44
CA LEU A 163 8.43 0.55 -7.74
C LEU A 163 8.13 1.90 -8.40
N TYR A 164 7.75 2.89 -7.58
CA TYR A 164 7.36 4.20 -8.07
C TYR A 164 7.52 5.25 -6.98
N GLN A 165 7.91 6.46 -7.37
CA GLN A 165 7.91 7.65 -6.53
C GLN A 165 7.43 8.85 -7.35
N GLY A 166 6.57 9.68 -6.77
CA GLY A 166 5.96 10.85 -7.42
C GLY A 166 4.51 11.02 -6.96
N THR A 167 3.67 11.66 -7.77
CA THR A 167 2.25 11.79 -7.44
C THR A 167 1.48 10.49 -7.71
N VAL A 168 0.41 10.25 -6.94
CA VAL A 168 -0.51 9.13 -7.20
C VAL A 168 -1.15 9.24 -8.59
N GLU A 169 -1.51 10.45 -9.02
CA GLU A 169 -2.02 10.65 -10.39
C GLU A 169 -1.00 10.26 -11.46
N GLY A 170 0.28 10.59 -11.25
CA GLY A 170 1.36 10.17 -12.13
C GLY A 170 1.49 8.66 -12.21
N PHE A 171 1.34 7.96 -11.08
CA PHE A 171 1.32 6.50 -11.04
C PHE A 171 0.17 5.93 -11.85
N ILE A 172 -1.05 6.44 -11.65
CA ILE A 172 -2.26 5.98 -12.36
C ILE A 172 -2.12 6.18 -13.87
N LYS A 173 -1.61 7.33 -14.32
CA LYS A 173 -1.35 7.62 -15.73
C LYS A 173 -0.29 6.69 -16.32
N LYS A 174 0.83 6.47 -15.61
CA LYS A 174 1.89 5.56 -16.05
C LYS A 174 1.38 4.11 -16.15
N ASN A 175 0.63 3.65 -15.16
CA ASN A 175 0.12 2.27 -15.13
C ASN A 175 -0.91 2.03 -16.25
N SER A 176 -1.82 2.98 -16.48
CA SER A 176 -2.79 2.90 -17.58
C SER A 176 -2.11 2.91 -18.96
N LEU A 177 -1.06 3.71 -19.16
CA LEU A 177 -0.26 3.70 -20.38
C LEU A 177 0.45 2.34 -20.58
N MET A 178 1.13 1.84 -19.55
CA MET A 178 1.83 0.55 -19.61
C MET A 178 0.88 -0.63 -19.90
N ARG A 179 -0.36 -0.58 -19.40
CA ARG A 179 -1.39 -1.57 -19.72
C ARG A 179 -1.81 -1.54 -21.19
N LYS A 180 -1.93 -0.35 -21.80
CA LYS A 180 -2.23 -0.21 -23.24
C LYS A 180 -1.11 -0.80 -24.09
N VAL A 181 0.14 -0.39 -23.82
CA VAL A 181 1.33 -0.90 -24.53
C VAL A 181 1.44 -2.44 -24.43
N ARG A 182 1.23 -3.01 -23.24
CA ARG A 182 1.27 -4.48 -23.06
C ARG A 182 0.18 -5.21 -23.84
N THR A 183 -1.00 -4.60 -23.96
CA THR A 183 -2.10 -5.16 -24.74
C THR A 183 -1.77 -5.12 -26.24
N GLU A 184 -1.29 -4.00 -26.74
CA GLU A 184 -0.87 -3.83 -28.14
C GLU A 184 0.27 -4.78 -28.52
N MET A 185 1.30 -4.91 -27.68
CA MET A 185 2.40 -5.86 -27.90
C MET A 185 1.94 -7.32 -27.94
N LYS A 186 0.98 -7.70 -27.08
CA LYS A 186 0.39 -9.05 -27.12
C LYS A 186 -0.38 -9.30 -28.41
N THR A 187 -1.14 -8.31 -28.88
CA THR A 187 -1.87 -8.39 -30.16
C THR A 187 -0.91 -8.53 -31.33
N HIS A 188 0.15 -7.70 -31.38
CA HIS A 188 1.19 -7.81 -32.41
C HIS A 188 1.95 -9.14 -32.36
N ALA A 189 2.32 -9.64 -31.18
CA ALA A 189 2.97 -10.93 -31.03
C ALA A 189 2.05 -12.10 -31.45
N ALA A 190 0.75 -12.02 -31.16
CA ALA A 190 -0.24 -13.01 -31.60
C ALA A 190 -0.41 -13.00 -33.12
N LEU A 191 -0.47 -11.83 -33.75
CA LEU A 191 -0.52 -11.66 -35.21
C LEU A 191 0.76 -12.20 -35.88
N GLY A 192 1.93 -11.96 -35.30
CA GLY A 192 3.21 -12.53 -35.77
C GLY A 192 3.21 -14.06 -35.74
N LYS A 193 2.76 -14.67 -34.64
CA LYS A 193 2.63 -16.14 -34.52
C LYS A 193 1.61 -16.72 -35.49
N LEU A 194 0.51 -16.01 -35.75
CA LEU A 194 -0.51 -16.44 -36.72
C LEU A 194 0.04 -16.42 -38.16
N ARG A 195 0.74 -15.35 -38.55
CA ARG A 195 1.43 -15.26 -39.84
C ARG A 195 2.46 -16.37 -40.02
N GLN A 196 3.25 -16.67 -38.98
CA GLN A 196 4.25 -17.73 -39.04
C GLN A 196 3.61 -19.11 -39.18
N LYS A 197 2.50 -19.38 -38.49
CA LYS A 197 1.73 -20.63 -38.67
C LYS A 197 1.13 -20.76 -40.08
N ILE A 198 0.57 -19.69 -40.63
CA ILE A 198 0.02 -19.68 -41.99
C ILE A 198 1.14 -19.91 -43.02
N ALA A 199 2.28 -19.23 -42.87
CA ALA A 199 3.44 -19.42 -43.74
C ALA A 199 3.95 -20.86 -43.68
N SER A 200 4.07 -21.46 -42.49
CA SER A 200 4.44 -22.87 -42.35
C SER A 200 3.41 -23.82 -42.97
N ALA A 201 2.11 -23.54 -42.84
CA ALA A 201 1.06 -24.36 -43.45
C ALA A 201 1.03 -24.25 -44.99
N CYS A 202 1.29 -23.07 -45.56
CA CYS A 202 1.35 -22.90 -47.02
C CYS A 202 2.57 -23.57 -47.67
N VAL A 203 3.70 -23.71 -46.96
CA VAL A 203 4.88 -24.43 -47.48
C VAL A 203 4.61 -25.93 -47.65
N PHE A 204 3.69 -26.51 -46.89
CA PHE A 204 3.28 -27.92 -47.04
C PHE A 204 2.35 -28.19 -48.22
N PHE A 205 1.73 -27.17 -48.83
CA PHE A 205 0.78 -27.34 -49.93
C PHE A 205 1.41 -27.28 -51.33
N PHE A 206 2.72 -27.03 -51.45
CA PHE A 206 3.43 -26.96 -52.74
C PHE A 206 4.30 -28.20 -53.05
N TRP A 207 4.16 -29.28 -52.28
CA TRP A 207 4.92 -30.53 -52.43
C TRP A 207 3.99 -31.76 -52.62
N TYR A 208 2.95 -31.63 -53.45
CA TYR A 208 2.16 -32.74 -53.98
C TYR A 208 1.78 -32.50 -55.44
#